data_AF-A0A842XCW1-F1
#
_entry.id   AF-A0A842XCW1-F1
#
_cell.length_a   1.000
_cell.length_b   1.000
_cell.length_c   1.000
_cell.angle_alpha   90.00
_cell.angle_beta   90.00
_cell.angle_gamma   90.00
#
_symmetry.space_group_name_H-M   'P 1'
#
loop_
_entity.id
_entity.type
_entity.pdbx_description
1 polymer ?
#
loop_
_entity_poly.entity_id
_entity_poly.type
_entity_poly.pdbx_seq_one_letter_code
_entity_poly.pdbx_strand_id
1 'polypeptide(L)'
;MVARCPKTLTLGVCVSTAVPAVGSRVPHVEAGVGAIATQAKTNIFYGINGLKLLKAGLSPQAALEVMLKEDPDRESRQVIIIDSEGRTAAFTGKETIG
;
A
#
# COMPACT_ATOMS: atom_id res chain seq x y z
N MET A 1 4.34 -2.80 9.13
CA MET A 1 5.56 -3.62 9.02
C MET A 1 5.40 -4.62 7.89
N VAL A 2 6.36 -4.71 6.97
CA VAL A 2 6.42 -5.81 6.01
C VAL A 2 7.75 -6.52 6.17
N ALA A 3 7.73 -7.84 6.18
CA ALA A 3 8.91 -8.67 6.33
C ALA A 3 8.91 -9.73 5.22
N ARG A 4 10.09 -9.96 4.65
CA ARG A 4 10.33 -11.04 3.68
C ARG A 4 11.28 -12.04 4.33
N CYS A 5 10.87 -13.30 4.41
CA CYS A 5 11.75 -14.35 4.89
C CYS A 5 12.75 -14.73 3.78
N PRO A 6 14.07 -14.59 3.98
CA PRO A 6 15.06 -14.90 2.95
C PRO A 6 15.21 -16.42 2.71
N LYS A 7 14.72 -17.28 3.61
CA LYS A 7 14.81 -18.74 3.48
C LYS A 7 13.64 -19.38 2.73
N THR A 8 12.44 -18.83 2.86
CA THR A 8 11.20 -19.42 2.32
C THR A 8 10.55 -18.56 1.25
N LEU A 9 11.08 -17.35 1.01
CA LEU A 9 10.49 -16.33 0.13
C LEU A 9 9.07 -15.89 0.52
N THR A 10 8.60 -16.29 1.70
CA THR A 10 7.28 -15.93 2.20
C THR A 10 7.25 -14.45 2.57
N LEU A 11 6.24 -13.74 2.06
CA LEU A 11 5.96 -12.35 2.38
C LEU A 11 4.95 -12.28 3.52
N GLY A 12 5.32 -11.61 4.61
CA GLY A 12 4.44 -11.32 5.74
C GLY A 12 4.19 -9.83 5.83
N VAL A 13 2.92 -9.42 5.76
CA VAL A 13 2.50 -8.03 5.94
C VAL A 13 1.79 -7.92 7.30
N CYS A 14 2.38 -7.17 8.22
CA CYS A 14 1.74 -6.74 9.46
C CYS A 14 1.32 -5.28 9.31
N VAL A 15 0.02 -5.02 9.14
CA VAL A 15 -0.53 -3.66 9.21
C VAL A 15 -0.89 -3.38 10.66
N SER A 16 -0.23 -2.41 11.30
CA SER A 16 -0.72 -1.84 12.56
C SER A 16 -1.69 -0.72 12.19
N THR A 17 -2.98 -0.96 12.37
CA THR A 17 -4.01 0.08 12.37
C THR A 17 -4.70 0.02 13.72
N ALA A 18 -5.30 1.12 14.18
CA ALA A 18 -6.10 1.16 15.41
C ALA A 18 -7.41 0.34 15.34
N VAL A 19 -7.55 -0.58 14.39
CA VAL A 19 -8.72 -1.46 14.25
C VAL A 19 -8.25 -2.93 14.13
N PRO A 20 -8.53 -3.77 15.13
CA PRO A 20 -8.21 -5.20 15.08
C PRO A 20 -9.21 -5.97 14.19
N ALA A 21 -8.77 -7.10 13.61
CA ALA A 21 -9.58 -8.07 12.83
C ALA A 21 -9.88 -7.75 11.35
N VAL A 22 -8.86 -7.59 10.50
CA VAL A 22 -9.00 -7.37 9.03
C VAL A 22 -8.37 -8.47 8.17
N GLY A 23 -8.28 -9.70 8.68
CA GLY A 23 -7.79 -10.86 7.91
C GLY A 23 -8.67 -11.29 6.73
N SER A 24 -9.84 -10.68 6.54
CA SER A 24 -10.82 -11.12 5.52
C SER A 24 -11.39 -10.01 4.62
N ARG A 25 -11.12 -8.71 4.86
CA ARG A 25 -11.86 -7.65 4.14
C ARG A 25 -11.14 -6.36 3.69
N VAL A 26 -9.86 -6.07 3.99
CA VAL A 26 -9.31 -4.71 3.69
C VAL A 26 -7.88 -4.55 3.11
N PRO A 27 -6.87 -5.44 3.19
CA PRO A 27 -5.65 -5.15 2.43
C PRO A 27 -5.84 -5.57 0.97
N HIS A 28 -5.69 -4.61 0.07
CA HIS A 28 -5.51 -4.89 -1.36
C HIS A 28 -4.19 -5.63 -1.50
N VAL A 29 -4.25 -6.95 -1.47
CA VAL A 29 -3.13 -7.85 -1.64
C VAL A 29 -3.42 -8.76 -2.83
N GLU A 30 -2.44 -8.88 -3.71
CA GLU A 30 -2.49 -9.82 -4.83
C GLU A 30 -1.19 -10.64 -4.84
N ALA A 31 -1.34 -11.96 -4.79
CA ALA A 31 -0.22 -12.89 -4.73
C ALA A 31 0.67 -12.73 -5.99
N GLY A 32 1.98 -12.64 -5.79
CA GLY A 32 2.94 -12.40 -6.87
C GLY A 32 2.99 -10.95 -7.39
N VAL A 33 2.12 -10.05 -6.90
CA VAL A 33 2.09 -8.64 -7.29
C VAL A 33 2.53 -7.73 -6.15
N GLY A 34 1.85 -7.77 -5.01
CA GLY A 34 2.14 -6.85 -3.90
C GLY A 34 0.97 -6.64 -2.94
N ALA A 35 1.15 -5.70 -2.02
CA ALA A 35 0.15 -5.27 -1.06
C ALA A 35 0.16 -3.75 -0.88
N ILE A 36 -1.03 -3.19 -0.69
CA ILE A 36 -1.22 -1.75 -0.46
C ILE A 36 -2.13 -1.56 0.74
N ALA A 37 -1.72 -0.67 1.65
CA ALA A 37 -2.54 -0.23 2.75
C ALA A 37 -2.67 1.30 2.72
N THR A 38 -3.87 1.77 3.01
CA THR A 38 -4.19 3.19 3.10
C THR A 38 -4.82 3.46 4.46
N GLN A 39 -4.45 4.56 5.09
CA GLN A 39 -4.97 5.06 6.35
C GLN A 39 -5.18 6.58 6.23
N ALA A 40 -5.73 7.23 7.26
CA ALA A 40 -6.38 8.56 7.18
C ALA A 40 -7.67 8.55 6.30
N LYS A 41 -8.14 9.69 5.75
CA LYS A 41 -9.39 9.79 4.95
C LYS A 41 -9.32 8.74 3.83
N THR A 42 -9.93 7.58 4.05
CA THR A 42 -9.58 6.35 3.34
C THR A 42 -10.06 6.43 1.90
N ASN A 43 -9.19 6.10 0.96
CA ASN A 43 -9.54 6.02 -0.46
C ASN A 43 -9.24 4.61 -0.99
N ILE A 44 -10.29 3.81 -1.12
CA ILE A 44 -10.20 2.42 -1.60
C ILE A 44 -9.59 2.30 -3.01
N PHE A 45 -9.64 3.37 -3.81
CA PHE A 45 -9.09 3.35 -5.17
C PHE A 45 -7.57 3.26 -5.19
N TYR A 46 -6.86 3.70 -4.14
CA TYR A 46 -5.40 3.52 -4.04
C TYR A 46 -5.01 2.05 -4.02
N GLY A 47 -5.79 1.21 -3.34
CA GLY A 47 -5.52 -0.21 -3.32
C GLY A 47 -5.80 -0.88 -4.66
N ILE A 48 -6.91 -0.55 -5.31
CA ILE A 48 -7.28 -1.10 -6.62
C ILE A 48 -6.28 -0.65 -7.71
N ASN A 49 -6.05 0.66 -7.81
CA ASN A 49 -5.21 1.24 -8.86
C ASN A 49 -3.75 0.91 -8.61
N GLY A 50 -3.28 0.97 -7.37
CA GLY A 50 -1.91 0.64 -7.07
C GLY A 50 -1.58 -0.83 -7.38
N LEU A 51 -2.46 -1.79 -7.08
CA LEU A 51 -2.25 -3.19 -7.50
C LEU A 51 -2.20 -3.34 -9.03
N LYS A 52 -3.07 -2.63 -9.76
CA LYS A 52 -3.02 -2.61 -11.24
C LYS A 52 -1.70 -2.08 -11.76
N LEU A 53 -1.17 -1.01 -11.16
CA LEU A 53 0.10 -0.39 -11.55
C LEU A 53 1.28 -1.32 -11.24
N LEU A 54 1.29 -1.95 -10.06
CA LEU A 54 2.30 -2.97 -9.73
C LEU A 54 2.25 -4.16 -10.70
N LYS A 55 1.04 -4.62 -11.05
CA LYS A 55 0.84 -5.69 -12.03
C LYS A 55 1.30 -5.32 -13.43
N ALA A 56 1.25 -4.03 -13.78
CA ALA A 56 1.81 -3.49 -15.02
C ALA A 56 3.33 -3.31 -14.97
N GLY A 57 4.00 -3.68 -13.87
CA GLY A 57 5.45 -3.65 -13.72
C GLY A 57 6.01 -2.34 -13.19
N LEU A 58 5.17 -1.41 -12.72
CA LEU A 58 5.66 -0.20 -12.08
C LEU A 58 6.26 -0.52 -10.71
N SER A 59 7.29 0.22 -10.34
CA SER A 59 7.81 0.20 -8.97
C SER A 59 6.78 0.81 -8.00
N PRO A 60 6.83 0.43 -6.70
CA PRO A 60 6.01 1.04 -5.66
C PRO A 60 6.05 2.58 -5.66
N GLN A 61 7.24 3.17 -5.84
CA GLN A 61 7.41 4.63 -5.93
C GLN A 61 6.67 5.21 -7.13
N ALA A 62 6.86 4.63 -8.32
CA ALA A 62 6.20 5.12 -9.53
C ALA A 62 4.67 4.98 -9.43
N ALA A 63 4.19 3.85 -8.92
CA ALA A 63 2.76 3.63 -8.69
C ALA A 63 2.19 4.66 -7.69
N LEU A 64 2.90 4.93 -6.60
CA LEU A 64 2.53 5.92 -5.61
C LEU A 64 2.46 7.33 -6.21
N GLU A 65 3.46 7.73 -6.99
CA GLU A 65 3.49 9.04 -7.64
C GLU A 65 2.33 9.24 -8.63
N VAL A 66 1.99 8.21 -9.41
CA VAL A 66 0.83 8.27 -10.33
C VAL A 66 -0.45 8.52 -9.52
N MET A 67 -0.69 7.73 -8.47
CA MET A 67 -1.90 7.87 -7.66
C MET A 67 -1.96 9.23 -6.94
N LEU A 68 -0.84 9.73 -6.42
CA LEU A 68 -0.76 11.05 -5.78
C LEU A 68 -0.92 12.23 -6.75
N LYS A 69 -0.66 12.05 -8.04
CA LYS A 69 -0.92 13.10 -9.06
C LYS A 69 -2.41 13.20 -9.38
N GLU A 70 -3.12 12.09 -9.27
CA GLU A 70 -4.56 12.00 -9.57
C GLU A 70 -5.46 12.34 -8.37
N ASP A 71 -4.91 12.37 -7.14
CA ASP A 71 -5.66 12.70 -5.92
C ASP A 71 -5.39 14.15 -5.44
N PRO A 72 -6.32 15.10 -5.67
CA PRO A 72 -6.17 16.48 -5.17
C PRO A 72 -6.24 16.55 -3.63
N ASP A 73 -6.89 15.58 -2.99
CA ASP A 73 -7.04 15.46 -1.53
C ASP A 73 -5.86 14.69 -0.91
N ARG A 74 -4.77 14.45 -1.67
CA ARG A 74 -3.67 13.57 -1.24
C ARG A 74 -3.08 13.92 0.12
N GLU A 75 -3.05 15.19 0.50
CA GLU A 75 -2.46 15.62 1.78
C GLU A 75 -3.26 15.09 2.99
N SER A 76 -4.49 14.63 2.80
CA SER A 76 -5.31 13.95 3.81
C SER A 76 -5.15 12.41 3.83
N ARG A 77 -4.20 11.86 3.05
CA ARG A 77 -3.98 10.42 2.87
C ARG A 77 -2.69 9.98 3.54
N GLN A 78 -2.67 8.73 3.99
CA GLN A 78 -1.44 8.01 4.30
C GLN A 78 -1.47 6.64 3.63
N VAL A 79 -0.41 6.30 2.89
CA VAL A 79 -0.37 5.14 2.00
C VAL A 79 0.96 4.42 2.18
N ILE A 80 0.94 3.10 2.21
CA ILE A 80 2.13 2.24 2.14
C ILE A 80 1.92 1.15 1.09
N ILE A 81 2.94 0.91 0.29
CA ILE A 81 2.96 -0.03 -0.82
C ILE A 81 4.17 -0.95 -0.63
N ILE A 82 3.98 -2.24 -0.88
CA ILE A 82 5.04 -3.21 -1.10
C ILE A 82 4.73 -4.03 -2.34
N ASP A 83 5.73 -4.31 -3.18
CA ASP A 83 5.59 -5.24 -4.30
C ASP A 83 6.10 -6.65 -3.95
N SER A 84 5.97 -7.58 -4.91
CA SER A 84 6.40 -8.97 -4.77
C SER A 84 7.92 -9.15 -4.71
N GLU A 85 8.69 -8.16 -5.17
CA GLU A 85 10.16 -8.14 -5.05
C GLU A 85 10.61 -7.67 -3.66
N GLY A 86 9.70 -7.08 -2.88
CA GLY A 86 9.95 -6.54 -1.56
C GLY A 86 10.38 -5.06 -1.56
N ARG A 87 10.28 -4.37 -2.71
CA ARG A 87 10.45 -2.91 -2.77
C ARG A 87 9.25 -2.26 -2.11
N THR A 88 9.47 -1.12 -1.47
CA THR A 88 8.41 -0.43 -0.70
C THR A 88 8.37 1.05 -1.01
N ALA A 89 7.20 1.65 -0.92
CA ALA A 89 7.01 3.10 -0.95
C ALA A 89 5.97 3.52 0.09
N ALA A 90 6.09 4.73 0.63
CA ALA A 90 5.14 5.27 1.57
C ALA A 90 4.94 6.77 1.36
N PHE A 91 3.74 7.23 1.66
CA PHE A 91 3.37 8.64 1.65
C PHE A 91 2.54 8.95 2.90
N THR A 92 2.81 10.08 3.53
CA THR A 92 2.02 10.63 4.63
C THR A 92 1.76 12.09 4.27
N GLY A 93 0.50 12.42 4.03
CA GLY A 93 0.09 13.77 3.68
C GLY A 93 0.15 14.71 4.90
N LYS A 94 0.32 16.01 4.64
CA LYS A 94 0.50 16.99 5.72
C LYS A 94 -0.76 17.25 6.56
N GLU A 95 -1.94 16.88 6.05
CA GLU A 95 -3.23 17.01 6.73
C GLU A 95 -3.62 15.74 7.48
N THR A 96 -2.79 14.69 7.46
CA THR A 96 -2.96 13.56 8.38
C THR A 96 -2.45 14.00 9.75
N ILE A 97 -3.32 14.63 10.53
CA ILE A 97 -3.02 15.12 11.88
C ILE A 97 -2.78 13.89 12.78
N GLY A 98 -1.67 13.93 13.54
CA GLY A 98 -1.41 13.01 14.65
C GLY A 98 -2.13 13.45 15.92
#